data_AF-A0A2T6BCE2-F1
#
_entry.id   AF-A0A2T6BCE2-F1
#
_cell.length_a   1.000
_cell.length_b   1.000
_cell.length_c   1.000
_cell.angle_alpha   90.00
_cell.angle_beta   90.00
_cell.angle_gamma   90.00
#
_symmetry.space_group_name_H-M   'P 1'
#
loop_
_entity.id
_entity.type
_entity.pdbx_description
1 polymer ?
#
loop_
_entity_poly.entity_id
_entity_poly.type
_entity_poly.pdbx_seq_one_letter_code
_entity_poly.pdbx_strand_id
1 'polypeptide(L)'
;MMNVLKMKVGKELDLMVAQQVMGWNVDHHDIPDFSSDIKDVWAVVEKSRVLQFPNKFFKDSQGNWCVELDSGLVIKEKSAALVICKAALIKNSKR
;
A
#
# COMPACT_ATOMS: atom_id res chain seq x y z
N MET A 1 -17.14 -2.12 3.79
CA MET A 1 -15.71 -1.77 3.65
C MET A 1 -14.95 -3.04 3.30
N MET A 2 -14.37 -3.15 2.11
CA MET A 2 -13.57 -4.31 1.69
C MET A 2 -12.36 -4.49 2.63
N ASN A 3 -12.04 -5.73 2.99
CA ASN A 3 -10.93 -6.02 3.89
C ASN A 3 -9.60 -6.03 3.11
N VAL A 4 -9.00 -4.84 2.94
CA VAL A 4 -7.73 -4.61 2.22
C VAL A 4 -6.62 -5.59 2.65
N LEU A 5 -6.59 -5.99 3.92
CA LEU A 5 -5.61 -6.96 4.43
C LEU A 5 -5.71 -8.33 3.76
N LYS A 6 -6.90 -8.75 3.32
CA LYS A 6 -7.13 -10.04 2.64
C LYS A 6 -6.94 -9.98 1.13
N MET A 7 -6.76 -8.79 0.55
CA MET A 7 -6.58 -8.64 -0.89
C MET A 7 -5.24 -9.22 -1.34
N LYS A 8 -5.24 -9.83 -2.53
CA LYS A 8 -4.03 -10.29 -3.21
C LYS A 8 -3.49 -9.19 -4.11
N VAL A 9 -2.25 -9.38 -4.57
CA VAL A 9 -1.67 -8.60 -5.67
C VAL A 9 -2.59 -8.67 -6.88
N GLY A 10 -2.74 -7.56 -7.59
CA GLY A 10 -3.45 -7.49 -8.87
C GLY A 10 -4.34 -6.26 -9.02
N LYS A 11 -4.98 -6.18 -10.19
CA LYS A 11 -5.67 -4.98 -10.69
C LYS A 11 -6.75 -4.40 -9.78
N GLU A 12 -7.40 -5.22 -8.96
CA GLU A 12 -8.38 -4.72 -7.98
C GLU A 12 -7.71 -3.88 -6.89
N LEU A 13 -6.59 -4.36 -6.34
CA LEU A 13 -5.82 -3.62 -5.35
C LEU A 13 -5.18 -2.38 -5.96
N ASP A 14 -4.63 -2.50 -7.18
CA ASP A 14 -4.01 -1.38 -7.88
C ASP A 14 -5.02 -0.28 -8.22
N LEU A 15 -6.24 -0.66 -8.64
CA LEU A 15 -7.35 0.28 -8.83
C LEU A 15 -7.68 1.04 -7.55
N MET A 16 -7.80 0.33 -6.42
CA MET A 16 -8.07 0.98 -5.14
C MET A 16 -6.96 1.96 -4.77
N VAL A 17 -5.69 1.61 -5.00
CA VAL A 17 -4.56 2.52 -4.77
C VAL A 17 -4.67 3.76 -5.66
N ALA A 18 -4.93 3.58 -6.96
CA ALA A 18 -5.08 4.70 -7.89
C ALA A 18 -6.20 5.66 -7.45
N GLN A 19 -7.36 5.12 -7.09
CA GLN A 19 -8.52 5.93 -6.72
C GLN A 19 -8.36 6.58 -5.34
N GLN A 20 -7.98 5.80 -4.32
CA GLN A 20 -8.04 6.25 -2.92
C GLN A 20 -6.73 6.85 -2.41
N VAL A 21 -5.60 6.48 -3.01
CA VAL A 21 -4.29 7.04 -2.64
C VAL A 21 -3.86 8.12 -3.60
N MET A 22 -3.91 7.84 -4.90
CA MET A 22 -3.45 8.78 -5.91
C MET A 22 -4.51 9.86 -6.20
N GLY A 23 -5.79 9.56 -5.96
CA GLY A 23 -6.91 10.47 -6.25
C GLY A 23 -7.25 10.51 -7.74
N TRP A 24 -6.93 9.43 -8.48
CA TRP A 24 -7.16 9.35 -9.91
C TRP A 24 -8.58 8.88 -10.20
N ASN A 25 -9.21 9.46 -11.21
CA ASN A 25 -10.49 9.01 -11.73
C ASN A 25 -10.23 8.10 -12.96
N VAL A 26 -10.00 6.82 -12.69
CA VAL A 26 -9.59 5.83 -13.69
C VAL A 26 -10.37 4.53 -13.53
N ASP A 27 -10.57 3.83 -14.65
CA ASP A 27 -11.05 2.45 -14.73
C ASP A 27 -9.87 1.48 -14.94
N HIS A 28 -10.14 0.17 -14.87
CA HIS A 28 -9.12 -0.90 -14.76
C HIS A 28 -8.03 -0.95 -15.85
N HIS A 29 -8.18 -0.26 -16.98
CA HIS A 29 -7.35 -0.50 -18.18
C HIS A 29 -6.03 0.26 -18.22
N ASP A 30 -5.85 1.36 -17.47
CA ASP A 30 -4.66 2.22 -17.55
C ASP A 30 -3.96 2.43 -16.19
N ILE A 31 -3.98 1.40 -15.34
CA ILE A 31 -3.48 1.50 -13.97
C ILE A 31 -2.11 0.84 -13.84
N PRO A 32 -1.11 1.57 -13.30
CA PRO A 32 0.19 1.02 -12.95
C PRO A 32 0.09 -0.18 -12.02
N ASP A 33 1.09 -1.05 -12.04
CA ASP A 33 1.09 -2.31 -11.29
C ASP A 33 1.61 -2.09 -9.86
N PHE A 34 1.01 -1.15 -9.12
CA PHE A 34 1.47 -0.68 -7.81
C PHE A 34 1.79 -1.79 -6.81
N SER A 35 0.99 -2.86 -6.79
CA SER A 35 1.12 -3.97 -5.83
C SER A 35 2.21 -5.00 -6.20
N SER A 36 2.75 -4.94 -7.42
CA SER A 36 3.78 -5.87 -7.92
C SER A 36 5.06 -5.19 -8.43
N ASP A 37 5.02 -3.95 -8.91
CA ASP A 37 6.20 -3.21 -9.37
C ASP A 37 6.66 -2.18 -8.33
N ILE A 38 7.92 -2.31 -7.91
CA ILE A 38 8.57 -1.42 -6.95
C ILE A 38 8.80 -0.01 -7.51
N LYS A 39 8.89 0.15 -8.83
CA LYS A 39 9.03 1.48 -9.46
C LYS A 39 7.73 2.27 -9.34
N ASP A 40 6.61 1.63 -9.62
CA ASP A 40 5.28 2.26 -9.55
C ASP A 40 4.88 2.56 -8.10
N VAL A 41 5.23 1.67 -7.16
CA VAL A 41 4.88 1.88 -5.75
C VAL A 41 5.58 3.09 -5.13
N TRP A 42 6.67 3.58 -5.70
CA TRP A 42 7.34 4.76 -5.18
C TRP A 42 6.44 6.01 -5.23
N ALA A 43 5.63 6.14 -6.28
CA ALA A 43 4.63 7.21 -6.38
C ALA A 43 3.60 7.16 -5.23
N VAL A 44 3.25 5.95 -4.79
CA VAL A 44 2.38 5.71 -3.63
C VAL A 44 3.04 6.19 -2.34
N VAL A 45 4.34 5.92 -2.17
CA VAL A 45 5.12 6.36 -1.00
C VAL A 45 5.12 7.88 -0.91
N GLU A 46 5.43 8.56 -2.01
CA GLU A 46 5.50 10.03 -2.08
C GLU A 46 4.14 10.68 -1.78
N LYS A 47 3.06 10.15 -2.39
CA LYS A 47 1.71 10.70 -2.24
C LYS A 47 1.11 10.47 -0.86
N SER A 48 1.16 9.23 -0.37
CA SER A 48 0.54 8.83 0.92
C SER A 48 1.38 9.21 2.14
N ARG A 49 2.68 9.47 1.93
CA ARG A 49 3.67 9.63 3.00
C ARG A 49 3.68 8.41 3.94
N VAL A 50 3.35 7.21 3.43
CA VAL A 50 3.18 6.01 4.27
C VAL A 50 4.49 5.58 4.95
N LEU A 51 5.64 5.94 4.38
CA LEU A 51 6.96 5.67 4.94
C LEU A 51 7.55 6.84 5.74
N GLN A 52 6.76 7.89 6.03
CA GLN A 52 7.20 9.00 6.87
C GLN A 52 6.83 8.76 8.34
N PHE A 53 7.60 9.38 9.24
CA PHE A 53 7.33 9.36 10.68
C PHE A 53 5.87 9.76 10.98
N PRO A 54 5.19 9.09 11.93
CA PRO A 54 5.71 8.07 12.86
C PRO A 54 5.68 6.62 12.34
N ASN A 55 5.37 6.40 11.07
CA ASN A 55 5.33 5.05 10.52
C ASN A 55 6.74 4.46 10.37
N LYS A 56 6.87 3.14 10.55
CA LYS A 56 8.15 2.42 10.37
C LYS A 56 8.03 1.38 9.29
N PHE A 57 9.09 1.23 8.49
CA PHE A 57 9.20 0.21 7.46
C PHE A 57 10.45 -0.62 7.68
N PHE A 58 10.28 -1.93 7.80
CA PHE A 58 11.35 -2.85 8.17
C PHE A 58 11.07 -4.25 7.64
N LYS A 59 12.07 -5.13 7.75
CA LYS A 59 11.94 -6.55 7.45
C LYS A 59 12.00 -7.34 8.76
N ASP A 60 11.06 -8.24 8.99
CA ASP A 60 11.08 -9.10 10.18
C ASP A 60 12.09 -10.26 10.05
N SER A 61 12.28 -11.01 11.13
CA SER A 61 13.21 -12.15 11.18
C SER A 61 12.83 -13.31 10.25
N GLN A 62 11.57 -13.35 9.78
CA GLN A 62 11.07 -14.34 8.83
C GLN A 62 11.23 -13.86 7.37
N GLY A 63 11.73 -12.64 7.17
CA GLY A 63 11.95 -12.05 5.86
C GLY A 63 10.72 -11.35 5.27
N ASN A 64 9.65 -11.14 6.04
CA ASN A 64 8.48 -10.38 5.58
C ASN A 64 8.74 -8.88 5.68
N TRP A 65 8.23 -8.13 4.71
CA TRP A 65 8.19 -6.68 4.77
C TRP A 65 7.04 -6.23 5.68
N CYS A 66 7.35 -5.29 6.57
CA CYS A 66 6.45 -4.80 7.59
C CYS A 66 6.30 -3.28 7.50
N VAL A 67 5.08 -2.78 7.64
CA VAL A 67 4.79 -1.36 7.90
C VAL A 67 4.05 -1.26 9.24
N GLU A 68 4.67 -0.59 10.22
CA GLU A 68 4.00 -0.16 11.47
C GLU A 68 3.42 1.24 11.25
N LEU A 69 2.10 1.38 11.40
CA LEU A 69 1.41 2.66 11.31
C LEU A 69 1.40 3.38 12.67
N ASP A 70 1.18 4.69 12.64
CA ASP A 70 0.96 5.55 13.81
C ASP A 70 -0.01 4.98 14.87
N SER A 71 -1.04 4.29 14.42
CA SER A 71 -2.02 3.60 15.27
C SER A 71 -1.49 2.34 15.99
N GLY A 72 -0.24 1.95 15.78
CA GLY A 72 0.36 0.71 16.29
C GLY A 72 0.01 -0.54 15.47
N LEU A 73 -0.81 -0.41 14.42
CA LEU A 73 -1.13 -1.52 13.53
C LEU A 73 0.09 -1.87 12.68
N VAL A 74 0.50 -3.14 12.72
CA VAL A 74 1.59 -3.68 11.88
C VAL A 74 1.01 -4.53 10.75
N ILE A 75 1.30 -4.13 9.51
CA ILE A 75 0.91 -4.87 8.30
C ILE A 75 2.14 -5.63 7.80
N LYS A 76 1.98 -6.90 7.44
CA LYS A 76 3.08 -7.79 7.04
C LYS A 76 2.78 -8.49 5.73
N GLU A 77 3.72 -8.44 4.79
CA GLU A 77 3.61 -9.13 3.51
C GLU A 77 4.96 -9.62 3.00
N LYS A 78 4.93 -10.58 2.07
CA LYS A 78 6.14 -11.10 1.41
C LYS A 78 6.77 -10.10 0.42
N SER A 79 6.00 -9.13 -0.07
CA SER A 79 6.43 -8.12 -1.04
C SER A 79 6.42 -6.72 -0.42
N ALA A 80 7.48 -5.95 -0.70
CA ALA A 80 7.57 -4.55 -0.30
C ALA A 80 6.45 -3.72 -0.94
N ALA A 81 6.22 -3.90 -2.24
CA ALA A 81 5.18 -3.19 -2.97
C ALA A 81 3.78 -3.46 -2.39
N LEU A 82 3.50 -4.72 -2.06
CA LEU A 82 2.23 -5.14 -1.48
C LEU A 82 1.99 -4.55 -0.09
N VAL A 83 2.98 -4.61 0.82
CA VAL A 83 2.82 -4.06 2.17
C VAL A 83 2.62 -2.54 2.13
N ILE A 84 3.33 -1.85 1.22
CA ILE A 84 3.21 -0.39 1.04
C ILE A 84 1.82 -0.03 0.53
N CYS A 85 1.30 -0.71 -0.50
CA CYS A 85 -0.04 -0.45 -1.02
C CYS A 85 -1.12 -0.64 0.04
N LYS A 86 -1.08 -1.76 0.77
CA LYS A 86 -2.04 -2.04 1.84
C LYS A 86 -1.97 -0.99 2.95
N ALA A 87 -0.76 -0.62 3.36
CA ALA A 87 -0.56 0.39 4.38
C ALA A 87 -1.04 1.78 3.95
N ALA A 88 -0.79 2.18 2.70
CA ALA A 88 -1.23 3.45 2.16
C ALA A 88 -2.76 3.55 2.11
N LEU A 89 -3.44 2.49 1.68
CA LEU A 89 -4.90 2.40 1.67
C LEU A 89 -5.49 2.51 3.08
N ILE A 90 -4.95 1.75 4.04
CA ILE A 90 -5.41 1.78 5.44
C ILE A 90 -5.17 3.14 6.08
N LYS A 91 -4.06 3.81 5.75
CA LYS A 91 -3.77 5.16 6.24
C LYS A 91 -4.75 6.18 5.66
N ASN A 92 -5.09 6.09 4.38
CA ASN A 92 -5.98 7.04 3.72
C ASN A 92 -7.47 6.81 4.02
N SER A 93 -7.90 5.61 4.42
CA SER A 93 -9.29 5.36 4.80
C SER A 93 -9.69 5.92 6.17
N LYS A 94 -8.72 6.41 6.96
CA LYS A 94 -8.94 7.03 8.27
C LYS A 94 -8.93 8.56 8.25
N ARG A 95 -8.70 9.19 7.09
CA ARG A 95 -8.82 10.64 6.90
C ARG A 95 -10.23 11.01 6.49
#